data_AF-A0A7S0S652-F1
#
_entry.id   AF-A0A7S0S652-F1
#
_cell.length_a   1.000
_cell.length_b   1.000
_cell.length_c   1.000
_cell.angle_alpha   90.00
_cell.angle_beta   90.00
_cell.angle_gamma   90.00
#
_symmetry.space_group_name_H-M   'P 1'
#
loop_
_entity.id
_entity.type
_entity.pdbx_description
1 polymer ?
#
loop_
_entity_poly.entity_id
_entity_poly.type
_entity_poly.pdbx_seq_one_letter_code
_entity_poly.pdbx_strand_id
1 'polypeptide(L)'
;TRGVLQLDDDILMPCSDLERGFARWREHPERVTGYYPRLLEGDPPGYQCKVCEKHTYQTGHYNIILTGAAFIDGAATAELYYSDAMQQARDYVDANTNCEDLLMNYMMAAHLKGKQHVEWVRPSMRFDVGRLTKLQLSGGAVGAFGPQRHNCTRVFTQMFNNPLKGKAYPLNWDGMGKPVCVPVLGCLM
;
A
#
# COMPACT_ATOMS: atom_id res chain seq x y z
N THR A 1 -5.84 18.15 -11.06
CA THR A 1 -6.24 17.00 -11.93
C THR A 1 -7.11 16.08 -11.10
N ARG A 2 -7.80 15.10 -11.71
CA ARG A 2 -8.53 14.08 -10.94
C ARG A 2 -7.58 13.00 -10.39
N GLY A 3 -6.76 12.43 -11.27
CA GLY A 3 -5.71 11.48 -10.87
C GLY A 3 -4.54 12.21 -10.24
N VAL A 4 -4.12 11.75 -9.06
CA VAL A 4 -2.94 12.20 -8.33
C VAL A 4 -2.00 11.00 -8.19
N LEU A 5 -0.72 11.19 -8.55
CA LEU A 5 0.34 10.25 -8.25
C LEU A 5 0.96 10.63 -6.91
N GLN A 6 0.84 9.76 -5.91
CA GLN A 6 1.66 9.79 -4.72
C GLN A 6 2.90 8.95 -4.99
N LEU A 7 4.08 9.56 -4.83
CA LEU A 7 5.37 8.94 -5.05
C LEU A 7 6.34 9.46 -3.98
N ASP A 8 6.88 8.55 -3.18
CA ASP A 8 7.89 8.87 -2.17
C ASP A 8 9.16 9.39 -2.86
N ASP A 9 9.87 10.31 -2.20
CA ASP A 9 11.03 11.02 -2.74
C ASP A 9 12.27 10.13 -2.89
N ASP A 10 12.23 8.90 -2.36
CA ASP A 10 13.26 7.89 -2.46
C ASP A 10 12.92 6.77 -3.46
N ILE A 11 11.86 6.92 -4.28
CA ILE A 11 11.44 5.91 -5.26
C ILE A 11 11.68 6.38 -6.70
N LEU A 12 12.40 5.56 -7.46
CA LEU A 12 12.64 5.75 -8.89
C LEU A 12 11.92 4.68 -9.72
N MET A 13 11.19 5.13 -10.74
CA MET A 13 10.44 4.28 -11.66
C MET A 13 10.52 4.80 -13.10
N PRO A 14 10.52 3.93 -14.13
CA PRO A 14 10.41 4.34 -15.53
C PRO A 14 9.11 5.09 -15.81
N CYS A 15 9.16 6.12 -16.68
CA CYS A 15 7.95 6.82 -17.13
C CYS A 15 6.92 5.88 -17.75
N SER A 16 7.38 4.85 -18.49
CA SER A 16 6.50 3.83 -19.08
C SER A 16 5.73 3.00 -18.04
N ASP A 17 6.30 2.80 -16.84
CA ASP A 17 5.60 2.15 -15.74
C ASP A 17 4.55 3.09 -15.15
N LEU A 18 4.89 4.38 -14.96
CA LEU A 18 3.95 5.40 -14.49
C LEU A 18 2.77 5.59 -15.45
N GLU A 19 3.02 5.66 -16.76
CA GLU A 19 1.98 5.73 -17.79
C GLU A 19 1.08 4.49 -17.78
N ARG A 20 1.66 3.29 -17.62
CA ARG A 20 0.90 2.05 -17.50
C ARG A 20 0.04 2.04 -16.24
N GLY A 21 0.56 2.48 -15.10
CA GLY A 21 -0.22 2.59 -13.88
C GLY A 21 -1.34 3.62 -13.98
N PHE A 22 -1.09 4.76 -14.62
CA PHE A 22 -2.14 5.75 -14.86
C PHE A 22 -3.23 5.23 -15.80
N ALA A 23 -2.86 4.51 -16.87
CA ALA A 23 -3.81 3.86 -17.76
C ALA A 23 -4.71 2.87 -17.02
N ARG A 24 -4.13 2.05 -16.13
CA ARG A 24 -4.88 1.13 -15.25
C ARG A 24 -5.79 1.85 -14.26
N TRP A 25 -5.29 2.90 -13.62
CA TRP A 25 -6.10 3.70 -12.69
C TRP A 25 -7.33 4.30 -13.39
N ARG A 26 -7.21 4.72 -14.66
CA ARG A 26 -8.35 5.27 -15.42
C ARG A 26 -9.47 4.27 -15.66
N GLU A 27 -9.20 2.96 -15.63
CA GLU A 27 -10.23 1.92 -15.74
C GLU A 27 -11.11 1.86 -14.48
N HIS A 28 -10.53 2.14 -13.31
CA HIS A 28 -11.17 2.08 -11.99
C HIS A 28 -10.68 3.21 -11.07
N PRO A 29 -11.04 4.47 -11.34
CA PRO A 29 -10.48 5.63 -10.63
C PRO A 29 -10.88 5.67 -9.15
N GLU A 30 -11.90 4.91 -8.74
CA GLU A 30 -12.30 4.75 -7.35
C GLU A 30 -11.32 3.90 -6.51
N ARG A 31 -10.37 3.20 -7.14
CA ARG A 31 -9.38 2.34 -6.45
C ARG A 31 -8.05 3.04 -6.24
N VAL A 32 -7.33 2.63 -5.21
CA VAL A 32 -5.89 2.91 -5.07
C VAL A 32 -5.13 1.99 -6.01
N THR A 33 -4.53 2.53 -7.07
CA THR A 33 -3.78 1.73 -8.06
C THR A 33 -2.29 1.96 -7.88
N GLY A 34 -1.49 0.95 -7.53
CA GLY A 34 -0.07 1.20 -7.23
C GLY A 34 0.84 -0.02 -7.28
N TYR A 35 2.06 0.17 -6.80
CA TYR A 35 3.17 -0.74 -7.08
C TYR A 35 3.72 -1.48 -5.85
N TYR A 36 3.28 -1.14 -4.63
CA TYR A 36 3.71 -1.76 -3.37
C TYR A 36 2.60 -2.61 -2.74
N PRO A 37 2.35 -3.84 -3.22
CA PRO A 37 1.32 -4.69 -2.65
C PRO A 37 1.78 -5.22 -1.29
N ARG A 38 0.84 -5.30 -0.34
CA ARG A 38 1.00 -6.07 0.89
C ARG A 38 -0.23 -6.93 1.13
N LEU A 39 0.00 -8.06 1.77
CA LEU A 39 -1.04 -8.94 2.27
C LEU A 39 -1.13 -8.85 3.80
N LEU A 40 -2.26 -8.37 4.31
CA LEU A 40 -2.61 -8.43 5.72
C LEU A 40 -3.44 -9.69 5.99
N GLU A 41 -3.00 -10.51 6.95
CA GLU A 41 -3.62 -11.80 7.28
C GLU A 41 -3.89 -11.92 8.78
N GLY A 42 -4.81 -12.82 9.14
CA GLY A 42 -5.28 -13.04 10.51
C GLY A 42 -6.65 -12.42 10.80
N ASP A 43 -7.18 -12.69 11.99
CA ASP A 43 -8.41 -12.08 12.50
C ASP A 43 -8.17 -11.57 13.94
N PRO A 44 -8.01 -10.24 14.16
CA PRO A 44 -8.00 -9.18 13.14
C PRO A 44 -6.75 -9.25 12.22
N PRO A 45 -6.83 -8.72 10.98
CA PRO A 45 -5.69 -8.68 10.07
C PRO A 45 -4.49 -7.95 10.69
N GLY A 46 -3.36 -8.63 10.75
CA GLY A 46 -2.12 -8.11 11.32
C GLY A 46 -1.12 -7.74 10.24
N TYR A 47 -0.44 -6.59 10.41
CA TYR A 47 0.79 -6.32 9.67
C TYR A 47 1.90 -7.21 10.25
N GLN A 48 2.16 -8.38 9.67
CA GLN A 48 3.23 -9.27 10.13
C GLN A 48 4.51 -8.94 9.35
N CYS A 49 5.43 -8.13 9.90
CA CYS A 49 6.62 -7.74 9.12
C CYS A 49 7.98 -7.86 9.80
N LYS A 50 8.74 -8.85 9.32
CA LYS A 50 10.16 -8.66 8.95
C LYS A 50 10.38 -8.75 7.41
N VAL A 51 9.41 -9.26 6.61
CA VAL A 51 9.59 -9.54 5.16
C VAL A 51 8.28 -9.46 4.32
N CYS A 52 7.41 -8.48 4.56
CA CYS A 52 6.03 -8.46 4.02
C CYS A 52 5.92 -8.52 2.49
N GLU A 53 6.81 -7.86 1.76
CA GLU A 53 6.76 -7.86 0.29
C GLU A 53 7.08 -9.25 -0.28
N LYS A 54 8.12 -9.88 0.26
CA LYS A 54 8.48 -11.26 -0.08
C LYS A 54 7.32 -12.21 0.22
N HIS A 55 6.69 -12.07 1.38
CA HIS A 55 5.53 -12.88 1.76
C HIS A 55 4.38 -12.70 0.77
N THR A 56 4.04 -11.45 0.44
CA THR A 56 2.98 -11.09 -0.53
C THR A 56 3.22 -11.74 -1.90
N TYR A 57 4.46 -11.70 -2.40
CA TYR A 57 4.82 -12.34 -3.67
C TYR A 57 4.85 -13.87 -3.60
N GLN A 58 5.25 -14.43 -2.46
CA GLN A 58 5.22 -15.88 -2.23
C GLN A 58 3.78 -16.42 -2.21
N THR A 59 2.89 -15.79 -1.45
CA THR A 59 1.46 -16.16 -1.38
C THR A 59 0.71 -15.85 -2.68
N GLY A 60 1.19 -14.88 -3.45
CA GLY A 60 0.57 -14.49 -4.72
C GLY A 60 -0.69 -13.64 -4.55
N HIS A 61 -0.95 -13.13 -3.35
CA HIS A 61 -2.15 -12.36 -3.03
C HIS A 61 -1.80 -11.07 -2.30
N TYR A 62 -2.67 -10.06 -2.40
CA TYR A 62 -2.56 -8.79 -1.69
C TYR A 62 -3.95 -8.29 -1.30
N ASN A 63 -4.02 -7.40 -0.33
CA ASN A 63 -5.28 -6.73 0.01
C ASN A 63 -5.13 -5.27 0.38
N ILE A 64 -3.90 -4.74 0.35
CA ILE A 64 -3.60 -3.31 0.44
C ILE A 64 -2.48 -2.94 -0.55
N ILE A 65 -2.41 -1.65 -0.89
CA ILE A 65 -1.32 -1.04 -1.68
C ILE A 65 -0.75 0.12 -0.88
N LEU A 66 0.56 0.13 -0.62
CA LEU A 66 1.20 1.28 0.02
C LEU A 66 1.22 2.46 -0.95
N THR A 67 0.84 3.64 -0.46
CA THR A 67 0.60 4.86 -1.26
C THR A 67 1.88 5.58 -1.68
N GLY A 68 3.05 5.18 -1.18
CA GLY A 68 4.36 5.70 -1.57
C GLY A 68 4.75 5.47 -3.05
N ALA A 69 3.95 4.70 -3.81
CA ALA A 69 3.92 4.76 -5.26
C ALA A 69 2.53 4.28 -5.74
N ALA A 70 1.57 5.20 -5.83
CA ALA A 70 0.19 4.89 -6.22
C ALA A 70 -0.54 6.09 -6.87
N PHE A 71 -1.47 5.76 -7.75
CA PHE A 71 -2.48 6.68 -8.28
C PHE A 71 -3.79 6.58 -7.48
N ILE A 72 -4.35 7.74 -7.17
CA ILE A 72 -5.63 7.92 -6.46
C ILE A 72 -6.48 8.99 -7.13
N ASP A 73 -7.77 9.00 -6.83
CA ASP A 73 -8.65 10.15 -7.10
C ASP A 73 -8.43 11.22 -6.03
N GLY A 74 -7.71 12.30 -6.38
CA GLY A 74 -7.28 13.30 -5.41
C GLY A 74 -8.45 13.98 -4.67
N ALA A 75 -9.54 14.28 -5.37
CA ALA A 75 -10.68 14.96 -4.76
C ALA A 75 -11.47 14.01 -3.85
N ALA A 76 -11.83 12.83 -4.37
CA ALA A 76 -12.62 11.86 -3.61
C ALA A 76 -11.85 11.32 -2.40
N THR A 77 -10.56 11.04 -2.57
CA THR A 77 -9.72 10.58 -1.46
C THR A 77 -9.49 11.67 -0.43
N ALA A 78 -9.27 12.94 -0.82
CA ALA A 78 -9.14 14.04 0.13
C ALA A 78 -10.44 14.31 0.90
N GLU A 79 -11.59 14.31 0.23
CA GLU A 79 -12.90 14.50 0.87
C GLU A 79 -13.14 13.45 1.96
N LEU A 80 -12.87 12.18 1.67
CA LEU A 80 -12.96 11.11 2.66
C LEU A 80 -11.92 11.29 3.77
N TYR A 81 -10.66 11.48 3.38
CA TYR A 81 -9.54 11.52 4.33
C TYR A 81 -9.67 12.65 5.32
N TYR A 82 -10.13 13.84 4.90
CA TYR A 82 -10.29 15.02 5.75
C TYR A 82 -11.67 15.17 6.40
N SER A 83 -12.60 14.23 6.16
CA SER A 83 -13.92 14.25 6.82
C SER A 83 -13.84 14.14 8.35
N ASP A 84 -14.86 14.65 9.05
CA ASP A 84 -14.96 14.52 10.52
C ASP A 84 -14.95 13.06 10.97
N ALA A 85 -15.54 12.17 10.17
CA ALA A 85 -15.55 10.73 10.43
C ALA A 85 -14.15 10.13 10.51
N MET A 86 -13.17 10.68 9.78
CA MET A 86 -11.79 10.20 9.77
C MET A 86 -10.89 10.90 10.79
N GLN A 87 -11.39 11.90 11.55
CA GLN A 87 -10.55 12.71 12.42
C GLN A 87 -9.80 11.87 13.46
N GLN A 88 -10.49 10.99 14.17
CA GLN A 88 -9.85 10.12 15.18
C GLN A 88 -8.74 9.25 14.58
N ALA A 89 -8.92 8.78 13.34
CA ALA A 89 -7.92 7.96 12.67
C ALA A 89 -6.73 8.79 12.16
N ARG A 90 -6.97 10.03 11.68
CA ARG A 90 -5.91 10.99 11.34
C ARG A 90 -5.09 11.38 12.57
N ASP A 91 -5.73 11.70 13.68
CA ASP A 91 -5.05 12.03 14.93
C ASP A 91 -4.13 10.87 15.39
N TYR A 92 -4.57 9.62 15.19
CA TYR A 92 -3.75 8.45 15.46
C TYR A 92 -2.54 8.35 14.52
N VAL A 93 -2.72 8.61 13.21
CA VAL A 93 -1.63 8.67 12.23
C VAL A 93 -0.61 9.76 12.62
N ASP A 94 -1.09 10.96 12.93
CA ASP A 94 -0.24 12.11 13.29
C ASP A 94 0.57 11.84 14.56
N ALA A 95 -0.07 11.28 15.59
CA ALA A 95 0.61 10.91 16.84
C ALA A 95 1.69 9.83 16.65
N ASN A 96 1.57 9.02 15.60
CA ASN A 96 2.49 7.93 15.28
C ASN A 96 3.52 8.30 14.21
N THR A 97 3.30 9.36 13.43
CA THR A 97 4.10 9.71 12.24
C THR A 97 4.27 8.51 11.28
N ASN A 98 3.23 7.68 11.16
CA ASN A 98 3.22 6.48 10.31
C ASN A 98 1.78 6.06 9.98
N CYS A 99 1.62 5.03 9.14
CA CYS A 99 0.36 4.35 8.86
C CYS A 99 -0.70 5.15 8.09
N GLU A 100 -0.33 6.27 7.46
CA GLU A 100 -1.21 6.99 6.53
C GLU A 100 -1.68 6.07 5.40
N ASP A 101 -0.76 5.32 4.80
CA ASP A 101 -1.05 4.35 3.75
C ASP A 101 -2.05 3.28 4.21
N LEU A 102 -1.86 2.72 5.41
CA LEU A 102 -2.79 1.77 6.02
C LEU A 102 -4.16 2.40 6.25
N LEU A 103 -4.22 3.62 6.78
CA LEU A 103 -5.48 4.34 6.99
C LEU A 103 -6.21 4.52 5.66
N MET A 104 -5.52 4.95 4.61
CA MET A 104 -6.11 5.14 3.29
C MET A 104 -6.69 3.83 2.74
N ASN A 105 -6.00 2.68 2.90
CA ASN A 105 -6.53 1.40 2.47
C ASN A 105 -7.78 0.96 3.26
N TYR A 106 -7.78 1.10 4.59
CA TYR A 106 -8.95 0.77 5.41
C TYR A 106 -10.15 1.68 5.10
N MET A 107 -9.90 2.98 4.97
CA MET A 107 -10.89 3.98 4.59
C MET A 107 -11.52 3.65 3.23
N MET A 108 -10.70 3.37 2.21
CA MET A 108 -11.18 3.03 0.86
C MET A 108 -11.93 1.69 0.84
N ALA A 109 -11.46 0.69 1.57
CA ALA A 109 -12.15 -0.60 1.70
C ALA A 109 -13.53 -0.46 2.35
N ALA A 110 -13.65 0.37 3.39
CA ALA A 110 -14.91 0.68 4.05
C ALA A 110 -15.86 1.48 3.14
N HIS A 111 -15.34 2.50 2.47
CA HIS A 111 -16.12 3.34 1.55
C HIS A 111 -16.72 2.55 0.37
N LEU A 112 -15.94 1.62 -0.20
CA LEU A 112 -16.35 0.82 -1.36
C LEU A 112 -17.17 -0.42 -1.01
N LYS A 113 -17.46 -0.67 0.28
CA LYS A 113 -18.44 -1.65 0.78
C LYS A 113 -18.34 -3.03 0.13
N GLY A 114 -17.19 -3.68 0.32
CA GLY A 114 -16.97 -5.05 -0.17
C GLY A 114 -16.43 -5.13 -1.60
N LYS A 115 -16.54 -4.08 -2.42
CA LYS A 115 -15.88 -4.01 -3.74
C LYS A 115 -14.36 -3.99 -3.61
N GLN A 116 -13.67 -4.26 -4.72
CA GLN A 116 -12.22 -4.11 -4.81
C GLN A 116 -11.85 -2.64 -4.66
N HIS A 117 -10.92 -2.36 -3.76
CA HIS A 117 -10.50 -1.01 -3.38
C HIS A 117 -9.07 -0.67 -3.78
N VAL A 118 -8.30 -1.69 -4.16
CA VAL A 118 -6.91 -1.59 -4.55
C VAL A 118 -6.66 -2.36 -5.83
N GLU A 119 -5.72 -1.88 -6.63
CA GLU A 119 -5.26 -2.53 -7.85
C GLU A 119 -3.73 -2.52 -7.87
N TRP A 120 -3.12 -3.70 -8.01
CA TRP A 120 -1.68 -3.81 -8.17
C TRP A 120 -1.29 -3.74 -9.64
N VAL A 121 -0.31 -2.89 -9.94
CA VAL A 121 0.33 -2.84 -11.25
C VAL A 121 1.74 -3.37 -11.11
N ARG A 122 2.09 -4.35 -11.94
CA ARG A 122 3.46 -4.86 -12.02
C ARG A 122 4.38 -3.80 -12.64
N PRO A 123 5.39 -3.27 -11.92
CA PRO A 123 6.43 -2.46 -12.55
C PRO A 123 7.44 -3.36 -13.29
N SER A 124 8.08 -2.80 -14.32
CA SER A 124 9.27 -3.38 -14.93
C SER A 124 10.50 -3.09 -14.07
N MET A 125 10.53 -1.93 -13.41
CA MET A 125 11.56 -1.58 -12.45
C MET A 125 10.98 -0.62 -11.39
N ARG A 126 11.33 -0.86 -10.13
CA ARG A 126 10.98 0.02 -9.01
C ARG A 126 12.13 0.02 -8.02
N PHE A 127 12.87 1.11 -7.99
CA PHE A 127 14.11 1.23 -7.22
C PHE A 127 13.93 2.15 -6.03
N ASP A 128 14.16 1.62 -4.84
CA ASP A 128 14.08 2.33 -3.57
C ASP A 128 15.49 2.76 -3.19
N VAL A 129 15.85 4.02 -3.51
CA VAL A 129 17.18 4.58 -3.22
C VAL A 129 17.39 4.79 -1.72
N GLY A 130 16.30 4.90 -0.97
CA GLY A 130 16.34 4.97 0.48
C GLY A 130 16.92 3.69 1.07
N ARG A 131 16.70 2.51 0.49
CA ARG A 131 17.35 1.27 1.00
C ARG A 131 18.86 1.25 0.84
N LEU A 132 19.39 2.05 -0.07
CA LEU A 132 20.83 2.18 -0.29
C LEU A 132 21.48 3.22 0.62
N THR A 133 20.69 4.12 1.18
CA THR A 133 21.17 5.22 2.02
C THR A 133 20.62 5.05 3.43
N LYS A 134 21.39 5.30 4.49
CA LYS A 134 20.87 5.16 5.87
C LYS A 134 19.83 6.25 6.27
N LEU A 135 19.22 6.92 5.28
CA LEU A 135 18.44 8.16 5.42
C LEU A 135 16.93 7.96 5.44
N GLN A 136 16.43 6.73 5.39
CA GLN A 136 14.99 6.49 5.41
C GLN A 136 14.38 6.85 6.76
N LEU A 137 13.15 7.37 6.73
CA LEU A 137 12.22 7.30 7.88
C LEU A 137 12.11 5.86 8.39
N SER A 138 12.20 4.88 7.47
CA SER A 138 12.28 3.43 7.74
C SER A 138 13.51 2.96 8.58
N GLY A 139 14.47 3.86 8.85
CA GLY A 139 15.38 3.78 9.99
C GLY A 139 16.20 2.50 10.07
N GLY A 140 17.18 2.33 9.18
CA GLY A 140 18.42 1.58 9.47
C GLY A 140 18.33 0.06 9.66
N ALA A 141 17.16 -0.57 9.65
CA ALA A 141 17.03 -2.02 9.63
C ALA A 141 15.70 -2.42 8.96
N VAL A 142 15.77 -3.38 8.03
CA VAL A 142 14.58 -4.04 7.45
C VAL A 142 13.64 -4.46 8.59
N GLY A 143 12.49 -3.78 8.71
CA GLY A 143 11.44 -4.14 9.68
C GLY A 143 11.29 -3.26 10.93
N ALA A 144 12.01 -2.14 11.08
CA ALA A 144 11.88 -1.25 12.24
C ALA A 144 10.44 -0.76 12.50
N PHE A 145 9.66 -0.53 11.44
CA PHE A 145 8.25 -0.09 11.53
C PHE A 145 7.22 -1.21 11.53
N GLY A 146 7.66 -2.47 11.44
CA GLY A 146 6.77 -3.63 11.44
C GLY A 146 5.82 -3.66 12.66
N PRO A 147 6.34 -3.52 13.89
CA PRO A 147 5.50 -3.49 15.10
C PRO A 147 4.53 -2.31 15.14
N GLN A 148 4.96 -1.11 14.73
CA GLN A 148 4.10 0.06 14.72
C GLN A 148 2.95 -0.09 13.72
N ARG A 149 3.26 -0.52 12.49
CA ARG A 149 2.25 -0.83 11.46
C ARG A 149 1.32 -1.96 11.88
N HIS A 150 1.81 -2.95 12.63
CA HIS A 150 0.97 -4.00 13.21
C HIS A 150 -0.07 -3.42 14.18
N ASN A 151 0.33 -2.48 15.04
CA ASN A 151 -0.60 -1.82 15.94
C ASN A 151 -1.63 -0.99 15.16
N CYS A 152 -1.21 -0.28 14.11
CA CYS A 152 -2.12 0.46 13.25
C CYS A 152 -3.19 -0.44 12.61
N THR A 153 -2.83 -1.63 12.10
CA THR A 153 -3.86 -2.53 11.52
C THR A 153 -4.86 -2.99 12.57
N ARG A 154 -4.44 -3.22 13.82
CA ARG A 154 -5.36 -3.58 14.91
C ARG A 154 -6.32 -2.44 15.24
N VAL A 155 -5.80 -1.22 15.36
CA VAL A 155 -6.60 -0.02 15.65
C VAL A 155 -7.59 0.26 14.53
N PHE A 156 -7.15 0.27 13.28
CA PHE A 156 -8.05 0.49 12.14
C PHE A 156 -9.05 -0.65 11.94
N THR A 157 -8.67 -1.89 12.25
CA THR A 157 -9.64 -2.99 12.23
C THR A 157 -10.81 -2.75 13.20
N GLN A 158 -10.54 -2.17 14.37
CA GLN A 158 -11.58 -1.81 15.33
C GLN A 158 -12.38 -0.59 14.86
N MET A 159 -11.72 0.49 14.43
CA MET A 159 -12.39 1.72 14.00
C MET A 159 -13.32 1.52 12.80
N PHE A 160 -12.92 0.68 11.83
CA PHE A 160 -13.64 0.51 10.57
C PHE A 160 -14.49 -0.77 10.52
N ASN A 161 -14.61 -1.53 11.61
CA ASN A 161 -15.31 -2.81 11.66
C ASN A 161 -14.77 -3.85 10.63
N ASN A 162 -13.46 -3.98 10.56
CA ASN A 162 -12.72 -4.94 9.72
C ASN A 162 -13.16 -4.99 8.23
N PRO A 163 -13.03 -3.88 7.47
CA PRO A 163 -13.47 -3.83 6.08
C PRO A 163 -12.61 -4.71 5.15
N LEU A 164 -11.45 -5.20 5.63
CA LEU A 164 -10.56 -6.09 4.91
C LEU A 164 -10.87 -7.58 5.09
N LYS A 165 -11.84 -7.93 5.95
CA LYS A 165 -12.20 -9.33 6.23
C LYS A 165 -12.57 -10.07 4.94
N GLY A 166 -11.87 -11.17 4.68
CA GLY A 166 -12.09 -12.02 3.51
C GLY A 166 -11.60 -11.43 2.18
N LYS A 167 -10.90 -10.29 2.19
CA LYS A 167 -10.30 -9.72 0.98
C LYS A 167 -8.88 -10.26 0.75
N ALA A 168 -8.67 -10.88 -0.41
CA ALA A 168 -7.38 -11.24 -0.96
C ALA A 168 -7.50 -11.25 -2.49
N TYR A 169 -6.73 -10.40 -3.16
CA TYR A 169 -6.72 -10.25 -4.61
C TYR A 169 -5.49 -10.94 -5.19
N PRO A 170 -5.62 -11.73 -6.26
CA PRO A 170 -4.48 -12.41 -6.87
C PRO A 170 -3.57 -11.39 -7.57
N LEU A 171 -2.26 -11.61 -7.46
CA LEU A 171 -1.28 -10.86 -8.24
C LEU A 171 -1.29 -11.36 -9.70
N ASN A 172 -1.42 -10.43 -10.64
CA ASN A 172 -1.26 -10.73 -12.07
C ASN A 172 0.20 -10.57 -12.51
N TRP A 173 0.88 -11.68 -12.75
CA TRP A 173 2.30 -11.68 -13.12
C TRP A 173 2.59 -11.32 -14.58
N ASP A 174 1.57 -11.12 -15.42
CA ASP A 174 1.71 -10.84 -16.86
C ASP A 174 2.63 -11.86 -17.59
N GLY A 175 2.56 -13.13 -17.19
CA GLY A 175 3.35 -14.23 -17.79
C GLY A 175 4.83 -14.27 -17.42
N MET A 176 5.36 -13.27 -16.71
CA MET A 176 6.79 -13.16 -16.36
C MET A 176 7.20 -13.91 -15.08
N GLY A 177 6.27 -14.59 -14.42
CA GLY A 177 6.53 -15.34 -13.17
C GLY A 177 6.74 -14.45 -11.94
N LYS A 178 7.01 -15.08 -10.78
CA LYS A 178 7.22 -14.40 -9.50
C LYS A 178 8.61 -13.74 -9.44
N PRO A 179 8.75 -12.53 -8.86
CA PRO A 179 10.02 -11.84 -8.71
C PRO A 179 10.95 -12.56 -7.73
N VAL A 180 12.25 -12.35 -7.89
CA VAL A 180 13.26 -12.91 -7.00
C VAL A 180 13.54 -11.92 -5.87
N CYS A 181 13.25 -12.32 -4.63
CA CYS A 181 13.47 -11.48 -3.45
C CYS A 181 14.78 -11.79 -2.75
N VAL A 182 15.69 -10.82 -2.73
CA VAL A 182 16.98 -10.88 -2.03
C VAL A 182 16.97 -9.99 -0.77
N PRO A 183 17.68 -10.35 0.31
CA PRO A 183 17.59 -9.65 1.59
C PRO A 183 17.96 -8.15 1.57
N VAL A 184 18.86 -7.73 0.69
CA VAL A 184 19.41 -6.36 0.66
C VAL A 184 18.70 -5.46 -0.36
N LEU A 185 18.43 -5.99 -1.56
CA LEU A 185 17.83 -5.21 -2.66
C LEU A 185 16.31 -5.32 -2.72
N GLY A 186 15.69 -6.13 -1.86
CA GLY A 186 14.27 -6.43 -1.95
C GLY A 186 13.95 -7.37 -3.11
N CYS A 187 12.74 -7.23 -3.68
CA CYS A 187 12.28 -8.08 -4.77
C CYS A 187 12.58 -7.44 -6.13
N LEU A 188 13.39 -8.15 -6.91
CA LEU A 188 13.79 -7.78 -8.27
C LEU A 188 12.72 -8.31 -9.25
N MET A 189 12.14 -7.38 -10.01
CA MET A 189 11.00 -7.59 -10.91
C MET A 189 11.39 -8.03 -12.31
#